data_AF-A0A8C2K6S2-F1
#
_entry.id   AF-A0A8C2K6S2-F1
#
_cell.length_a   1.000
_cell.length_b   1.000
_cell.length_c   1.000
_cell.angle_alpha   90.00
_cell.angle_beta   90.00
_cell.angle_gamma   90.00
#
_symmetry.space_group_name_H-M   'P 1'
#
loop_
_entity.id
_entity.type
_entity.pdbx_description
1 polymer ?
#
loop_
_entity_poly.entity_id
_entity_poly.type
_entity_poly.pdbx_seq_one_letter_code
_entity_poly.pdbx_strand_id
1 'polypeptide(L)'
;MNDGTEEETVPVMMETSSYSQVVFNDVPPSYPPNTAVTCRYTLTGALEPSTRDWIGIYKVGWISTQKYYTYVWVTPSLDHVGPEPLVLQVVFSESYLPKDDGEFYQFCYVDSFGHVKGASTPFCFQNPAEASLGCSLEKDLLVITTQEQTEKMEKEKEDFMKEIVSLKETNVILKKELDERLHEICRLRSSIEDLKSKDKPESPLPDVPSFTSTEEQNYAQSLTSLQEKYDRAVQKIHLLKRDRTELQEQLELKNGEVLRLNTLLKETEQNYNKGLDQVKLLQVDVQSSRKDYEKLQTEIQELRMKKTLEDRRAENKALQTSFSEHETQLKEENCEVQIQALLSQLTEARGLLRSEVQSCKEACKRAETAERELKEMTRKLEEITLKQTEDEENNQIQAQLQQAQLQQAQDKIYEMAETSRLDREKLVERNEELQAEVNKLKRALFDYQVASVAAMSDQISNPQSPSASLEQTYSPDSHLYDNIDDLTANPSDPEKQIRVCQHCHEVFPGINEVELEEHEQSHKVCPLCTLICDDMGQQEFEDHVYSHED
;
A
#
# COMPACT_ATOMS: atom_id res chain seq x y z
N MET A 1 73.98 41.70 -60.78
CA MET A 1 73.74 42.17 -59.39
C MET A 1 72.56 41.37 -58.91
N ASN A 2 72.72 40.63 -57.81
CA ASN A 2 71.60 39.93 -57.20
C ASN A 2 70.73 40.97 -56.49
N ASP A 3 69.42 40.86 -56.66
CA ASP A 3 68.51 41.09 -55.54
C ASP A 3 67.39 40.06 -55.68
N GLY A 4 67.47 39.03 -54.85
CA GLY A 4 66.50 37.95 -54.80
C GLY A 4 65.65 38.16 -53.56
N THR A 5 64.49 38.79 -53.71
CA THR A 5 63.49 38.79 -52.64
C THR A 5 62.91 37.39 -52.52
N GLU A 6 63.43 36.65 -51.54
CA GLU A 6 62.81 35.44 -51.03
C GLU A 6 61.45 35.81 -50.43
N GLU A 7 60.35 35.43 -51.08
CA GLU A 7 59.04 35.40 -50.43
C GLU A 7 59.08 34.27 -49.39
N GLU A 8 59.36 34.61 -48.14
CA GLU A 8 59.04 33.74 -47.00
C GLU A 8 57.53 33.47 -47.03
N THR A 9 57.13 32.32 -47.58
CA THR A 9 55.81 31.75 -47.35
C THR A 9 55.73 31.33 -45.88
N VAL A 10 55.46 32.30 -45.01
CA VAL A 10 55.12 32.06 -43.61
C VAL A 10 53.94 31.09 -43.60
N PRO A 11 54.10 29.86 -43.07
CA PRO A 11 52.98 28.95 -42.98
C PRO A 11 51.96 29.59 -42.03
N VAL A 12 50.74 29.79 -42.50
CA VAL A 12 49.62 30.21 -41.65
C VAL A 12 49.36 29.07 -40.68
N MET A 13 50.01 29.13 -39.53
CA MET A 13 49.72 28.27 -38.40
C MET A 13 48.33 28.64 -37.91
N MET A 14 47.33 27.88 -38.37
CA MET A 14 46.03 27.87 -37.72
C MET A 14 46.27 27.52 -36.25
N GLU A 15 45.96 28.43 -35.33
CA GLU A 15 46.02 28.17 -33.90
C GLU A 15 44.99 27.09 -33.56
N THR A 16 45.41 25.82 -33.64
CA THR A 16 44.60 24.68 -33.24
C THR A 16 44.27 24.85 -31.76
N SER A 17 42.98 24.96 -31.44
CA SER A 17 42.50 25.14 -30.06
C SER A 17 43.22 24.19 -29.10
N SER A 18 43.79 24.76 -28.03
CA SER A 18 44.59 24.01 -27.05
C SER A 18 43.81 22.90 -26.34
N TYR A 19 42.47 22.96 -26.40
CA TYR A 19 41.52 22.02 -25.81
C TYR A 19 41.11 20.86 -26.76
N SER A 20 41.58 20.84 -28.00
CA SER A 20 41.31 19.78 -28.99
C SER A 20 42.58 19.15 -29.55
N GLN A 21 43.61 19.05 -28.71
CA GLN A 21 44.89 18.38 -28.99
C GLN A 21 44.86 16.89 -28.61
N VAL A 22 43.80 16.45 -27.92
CA VAL A 22 43.50 15.04 -27.64
C VAL A 22 42.03 14.77 -27.92
N VAL A 23 41.75 13.76 -28.73
CA VAL A 23 40.39 13.31 -29.08
C VAL A 23 40.14 11.95 -28.46
N PHE A 24 39.09 11.80 -27.66
CA PHE A 24 38.69 10.51 -27.11
C PHE A 24 37.82 9.73 -28.12
N ASN A 25 38.14 8.46 -28.33
CA ASN A 25 37.51 7.60 -29.34
C ASN A 25 36.57 6.58 -28.68
N ASP A 26 35.51 6.21 -29.39
CA ASP A 26 34.57 5.14 -29.03
C ASP A 26 33.98 5.20 -27.60
N VAL A 27 33.78 6.40 -27.04
CA VAL A 27 33.24 6.57 -25.69
C VAL A 27 31.72 6.27 -25.70
N PRO A 28 31.26 5.18 -25.08
CA PRO A 28 29.84 4.84 -25.01
C PRO A 28 29.11 5.77 -24.03
N PRO A 29 27.78 5.89 -24.11
CA PRO A 29 26.99 6.68 -23.17
C PRO A 29 26.97 6.10 -21.75
N SER A 30 27.26 4.80 -21.59
CA SER A 30 27.39 4.16 -20.29
C SER A 30 28.45 3.05 -20.27
N TYR A 31 29.04 2.83 -19.10
CA TYR A 31 29.90 1.70 -18.80
C TYR A 31 29.27 0.84 -17.69
N PRO A 32 29.36 -0.50 -17.76
CA PRO A 32 28.84 -1.37 -16.70
C PRO A 32 29.63 -1.19 -15.39
N PRO A 33 28.96 -1.05 -14.24
CA PRO A 33 29.61 -1.02 -12.93
C PRO A 33 30.46 -2.27 -12.66
N ASN A 34 31.52 -2.11 -11.86
CA ASN A 34 32.45 -3.20 -11.48
C ASN A 34 33.14 -3.89 -12.67
N THR A 35 33.40 -3.16 -13.76
CA THR A 35 34.19 -3.65 -14.92
C THR A 35 35.29 -2.64 -15.23
N ALA A 36 36.51 -3.10 -15.52
CA ALA A 36 37.61 -2.22 -15.92
C ALA A 36 37.30 -1.46 -17.23
N VAL A 37 37.58 -0.16 -17.26
CA VAL A 37 37.23 0.72 -18.40
C VAL A 37 38.46 1.03 -19.24
N THR A 38 38.40 0.68 -20.53
CA THR A 38 39.46 1.01 -21.50
C THR A 38 39.10 2.31 -22.21
N CYS A 39 39.90 3.35 -21.97
CA CYS A 39 39.76 4.66 -22.60
C CYS A 39 40.71 4.73 -23.81
N ARG A 40 40.17 4.88 -25.03
CA ARG A 40 40.94 5.09 -26.26
C ARG A 40 40.99 6.57 -26.62
N TYR A 41 42.13 7.04 -27.10
CA TYR A 41 42.32 8.43 -27.49
C TYR A 41 43.36 8.58 -28.60
N THR A 42 43.28 9.68 -29.34
CA THR A 42 44.20 10.06 -30.41
C THR A 42 44.82 11.41 -30.06
N LEU A 43 46.14 11.53 -30.21
CA LEU A 43 46.84 12.81 -30.13
C LEU A 43 46.73 13.55 -31.46
N THR A 44 46.30 14.81 -31.42
CA THR A 44 46.06 15.66 -32.60
C THR A 44 46.93 16.92 -32.56
N GLY A 45 47.57 17.24 -33.69
CA GLY A 45 48.54 18.34 -33.77
C GLY A 45 49.93 17.95 -33.26
N ALA A 46 50.70 18.94 -32.80
CA ALA A 46 52.10 18.77 -32.38
C ALA A 46 52.28 18.52 -30.87
N LEU A 47 51.36 17.77 -30.24
CA LEU A 47 51.41 17.45 -28.82
C LEU A 47 52.32 16.22 -28.57
N GLU A 48 53.48 16.43 -27.97
CA GLU A 48 54.36 15.35 -27.51
C GLU A 48 53.90 14.83 -26.14
N PRO A 49 53.55 13.53 -26.00
CA PRO A 49 53.05 12.99 -24.73
C PRO A 49 54.17 12.82 -23.70
N SER A 50 53.96 13.34 -22.49
CA SER A 50 54.89 13.22 -21.37
C SER A 50 54.54 12.05 -20.44
N THR A 51 55.54 11.46 -19.77
CA THR A 51 55.31 10.51 -18.66
C THR A 51 54.69 11.17 -17.42
N ARG A 52 54.49 12.50 -17.45
CA ARG A 52 53.77 13.29 -16.44
C ARG A 52 52.41 13.80 -16.93
N ASP A 53 51.98 13.37 -18.11
CA ASP A 53 50.61 13.57 -18.57
C ASP A 53 49.73 12.46 -18.00
N TRP A 54 48.44 12.73 -17.84
CA TRP A 54 47.50 11.78 -17.25
C TRP A 54 46.08 12.00 -17.74
N ILE A 55 45.29 10.94 -17.73
CA ILE A 55 43.87 10.98 -18.07
C ILE A 55 43.08 10.77 -16.78
N GLY A 56 42.27 11.75 -16.43
CA GLY A 56 41.37 11.69 -15.28
C GLY A 56 39.93 11.41 -15.72
N ILE A 57 39.19 10.68 -14.88
CA ILE A 57 37.72 10.63 -14.92
C ILE A 57 37.22 11.75 -14.01
N TYR A 58 36.37 12.62 -14.54
CA TYR A 58 35.80 13.77 -13.83
C TYR A 58 34.28 13.71 -13.86
N LYS A 59 33.63 14.05 -12.74
CA LYS A 59 32.20 14.35 -12.74
C LYS A 59 31.94 15.61 -13.59
N VAL A 60 30.92 15.59 -14.44
CA VAL A 60 30.54 16.73 -15.30
C VAL A 60 30.27 17.98 -14.45
N GLY A 61 30.71 19.14 -14.93
CA GLY A 61 30.65 20.40 -14.16
C GLY A 61 31.86 20.63 -13.23
N TRP A 62 32.93 19.86 -13.38
CA TRP A 62 34.20 20.10 -12.68
C TRP A 62 34.79 21.48 -13.03
N ILE A 63 35.40 22.14 -12.03
CA ILE A 63 35.95 23.51 -12.15
C ILE A 63 37.49 23.59 -12.04
N SER A 64 38.15 22.45 -11.79
CA SER A 64 39.61 22.37 -11.62
C SER A 64 40.10 20.96 -11.95
N THR A 65 41.29 20.85 -12.54
CA THR A 65 41.96 19.57 -12.79
C THR A 65 42.22 18.78 -11.51
N GLN A 66 42.23 19.42 -10.33
CA GLN A 66 42.34 18.72 -9.03
C GLN A 66 41.07 17.96 -8.60
N LYS A 67 39.94 18.11 -9.32
CA LYS A 67 38.64 17.48 -8.98
C LYS A 67 38.38 16.19 -9.79
N TYR A 68 39.41 15.40 -10.04
CA TYR A 68 39.26 14.07 -10.62
C TYR A 68 38.65 13.10 -9.60
N TYR A 69 37.93 12.09 -10.09
CA TYR A 69 37.48 10.95 -9.31
C TYR A 69 38.62 9.90 -9.21
N THR A 70 39.18 9.55 -10.36
CA THR A 70 40.33 8.65 -10.51
C THR A 70 41.14 9.07 -11.73
N TYR A 71 42.39 8.60 -11.83
CA TYR A 71 43.28 8.95 -12.93
C TYR A 71 44.25 7.81 -13.26
N VAL A 72 44.75 7.82 -14.50
CA VAL A 72 45.82 6.93 -14.98
C VAL A 72 46.88 7.77 -15.69
N TRP A 73 48.15 7.53 -15.37
CA TRP A 73 49.28 8.17 -16.05
C TRP A 73 49.35 7.71 -17.51
N VAL A 74 49.61 8.65 -18.41
CA VAL A 74 49.90 8.36 -19.82
C VAL A 74 51.24 7.64 -19.89
N THR A 75 51.28 6.53 -20.63
CA THR A 75 52.52 5.84 -20.97
C THR A 75 52.85 6.18 -22.43
N PRO A 76 53.87 7.01 -22.70
CA PRO A 76 54.31 7.29 -24.07
C PRO A 76 54.81 6.00 -24.72
N SER A 77 54.30 5.66 -25.90
CA SER A 77 54.86 4.59 -26.74
C SER A 77 56.07 5.14 -27.51
N LEU A 78 57.22 4.49 -27.37
CA LEU A 78 58.48 4.95 -27.99
C LEU A 78 58.61 4.59 -29.49
N ASP A 79 57.74 3.74 -30.01
CA ASP A 79 57.94 3.04 -31.29
C ASP A 79 56.92 3.43 -32.38
N HIS A 80 56.91 4.70 -32.84
CA HIS A 80 56.16 5.07 -34.04
C HIS A 80 56.93 5.94 -35.02
N VAL A 81 57.13 5.41 -36.23
CA VAL A 81 57.68 6.12 -37.40
C VAL A 81 56.64 6.00 -38.51
N GLY A 82 55.71 6.94 -38.57
CA GLY A 82 54.66 6.97 -39.61
C GLY A 82 53.72 8.17 -39.47
N PRO A 83 53.04 8.59 -40.55
CA PRO A 83 52.15 9.76 -40.57
C PRO A 83 50.70 9.46 -40.15
N GLU A 84 50.38 8.24 -39.69
CA GLU A 84 49.03 7.90 -39.22
C GLU A 84 48.78 8.39 -37.78
N PRO A 85 47.55 8.84 -37.46
CA PRO A 85 47.21 9.32 -36.13
C PRO A 85 47.30 8.20 -35.09
N LEU A 86 48.20 8.38 -34.13
CA LEU A 86 48.50 7.39 -33.09
C LEU A 86 47.32 7.21 -32.13
N VAL A 87 46.60 6.08 -32.25
CA VAL A 87 45.55 5.68 -31.30
C VAL A 87 46.22 5.03 -30.09
N LEU A 88 46.14 5.72 -28.95
CA LEU A 88 46.61 5.28 -27.65
C LEU A 88 45.45 4.79 -26.78
N GLN A 89 45.77 4.06 -25.72
CA GLN A 89 44.77 3.61 -24.74
C GLN A 89 45.33 3.57 -23.32
N VAL A 90 44.46 3.81 -22.34
CA VAL A 90 44.71 3.58 -20.91
C VAL A 90 43.57 2.74 -20.32
N VAL A 91 43.86 1.96 -19.28
CA VAL A 91 42.89 1.10 -18.61
C VAL A 91 42.71 1.55 -17.16
N PHE A 92 41.48 1.88 -16.80
CA PHE A 92 41.07 2.19 -15.44
C PHE A 92 40.64 0.91 -14.72
N SER A 93 41.28 0.58 -13.59
CA SER A 93 40.91 -0.57 -12.76
C SER A 93 39.55 -0.37 -12.12
N GLU A 94 38.71 -1.40 -12.16
CA GLU A 94 37.36 -1.45 -11.58
C GLU A 94 37.29 -0.99 -10.12
N SER A 95 38.34 -1.25 -9.34
CA SER A 95 38.48 -0.88 -7.93
C SER A 95 38.46 0.63 -7.65
N TYR A 96 38.67 1.47 -8.67
CA TYR A 96 38.76 2.92 -8.55
C TYR A 96 37.74 3.66 -9.43
N LEU A 97 36.78 2.95 -10.02
CA LEU A 97 35.72 3.55 -10.82
C LEU A 97 34.53 3.97 -9.96
N PRO A 98 33.76 4.99 -10.38
CA PRO A 98 32.45 5.26 -9.80
C PRO A 98 31.55 4.02 -9.81
N LYS A 99 30.69 3.96 -8.80
CA LYS A 99 29.58 3.01 -8.76
C LYS A 99 28.39 3.57 -9.54
N ASP A 100 27.29 2.83 -9.58
CA ASP A 100 26.02 3.37 -10.04
C ASP A 100 25.51 4.39 -9.01
N ASP A 101 25.85 5.66 -9.26
CA ASP A 101 25.46 6.83 -8.48
C ASP A 101 24.52 7.77 -9.25
N GLY A 102 24.15 7.40 -10.48
CA GLY A 102 23.33 8.21 -11.40
C GLY A 102 24.04 9.44 -11.97
N GLU A 103 25.35 9.62 -11.74
CA GLU A 103 26.07 10.81 -12.14
C GLU A 103 26.74 10.66 -13.52
N PHE A 104 26.89 11.80 -14.20
CA PHE A 104 27.62 11.88 -15.46
C PHE A 104 29.10 12.20 -15.24
N TYR A 105 29.94 11.45 -15.95
CA TYR A 105 31.38 11.51 -15.93
C TYR A 105 31.94 11.76 -17.34
N GLN A 106 33.17 12.25 -17.42
CA GLN A 106 33.91 12.44 -18.67
C GLN A 106 35.40 12.16 -18.45
N PHE A 107 36.10 11.68 -19.49
CA PHE A 107 37.56 11.67 -19.50
C PHE A 107 38.08 13.06 -19.80
N CYS A 108 39.16 13.48 -19.14
CA CYS A 108 39.93 14.67 -19.51
C CYS A 108 41.42 14.32 -19.55
N TYR A 109 42.10 14.70 -20.64
CA TYR A 109 43.56 14.59 -20.74
C TYR A 109 44.19 15.84 -20.14
N VAL A 110 45.09 15.67 -19.18
CA VAL A 110 45.81 16.75 -18.50
C VAL A 110 47.30 16.63 -18.81
N ASP A 111 47.88 17.72 -19.31
CA ASP A 111 49.33 17.77 -19.58
C ASP A 111 50.17 17.92 -18.30
N SER A 112 51.48 17.73 -18.43
CA SER A 112 52.45 17.89 -17.34
C SER A 112 52.56 19.31 -16.76
N PHE A 113 51.89 20.30 -17.36
CA PHE A 113 51.74 21.67 -16.84
C PHE A 113 50.39 21.90 -16.12
N GLY A 114 49.48 20.92 -16.15
CA GLY A 114 48.17 20.96 -15.52
C GLY A 114 47.03 21.50 -16.40
N HIS A 115 47.25 21.67 -17.71
CA HIS A 115 46.23 22.13 -18.66
C HIS A 115 45.45 20.97 -19.27
N VAL A 116 44.16 21.18 -19.53
CA VAL A 116 43.33 20.18 -20.22
C VAL A 116 43.50 20.30 -21.73
N LYS A 117 43.85 19.18 -22.38
CA LYS A 117 44.15 19.09 -23.82
C LYS A 117 43.06 18.42 -24.64
N GLY A 118 42.11 17.79 -23.97
CA GLY A 118 40.94 17.13 -24.55
C GLY A 118 39.97 16.71 -23.47
N ALA A 119 38.69 16.61 -23.82
CA ALA A 119 37.63 16.08 -22.98
C ALA A 119 36.71 15.17 -23.81
N SER A 120 36.21 14.08 -23.22
CA SER A 120 35.27 13.18 -23.90
C SER A 120 33.84 13.71 -23.88
N THR A 121 32.96 13.07 -24.66
CA THR A 121 31.52 13.10 -24.39
C THR A 121 31.23 12.54 -22.98
N PRO A 122 30.17 13.02 -22.31
CA PRO A 122 29.73 12.47 -21.03
C PRO A 122 29.26 11.01 -21.13
N PHE A 123 29.42 10.27 -20.03
CA PHE A 123 28.97 8.89 -19.83
C PHE A 123 28.61 8.62 -18.36
N CYS A 124 27.77 7.64 -18.07
CA CYS A 124 27.45 7.20 -16.71
C CYS A 124 27.98 5.78 -16.41
N PHE A 125 28.00 5.37 -15.14
CA PHE A 125 28.34 4.01 -14.72
C PHE A 125 27.05 3.24 -14.39
N GLN A 126 26.42 2.67 -15.42
CA GLN A 126 25.09 2.03 -15.32
C GLN A 126 25.03 0.73 -16.08
N ASN A 127 24.27 -0.24 -15.54
CA ASN A 127 24.03 -1.51 -16.21
C ASN A 127 23.13 -1.28 -17.45
N PRO A 128 23.50 -1.72 -18.66
CA PRO A 128 22.67 -1.55 -19.85
C PRO A 128 21.27 -2.20 -19.75
N ALA A 129 21.06 -3.17 -18.86
CA ALA A 129 19.72 -3.70 -18.56
C ALA A 129 18.81 -2.68 -17.85
N GLU A 130 19.38 -1.78 -17.04
CA GLU A 130 18.66 -0.77 -16.26
C GLU A 130 18.55 0.57 -17.01
N ALA A 131 19.44 0.84 -17.98
CA ALA A 131 19.31 1.98 -18.89
C ALA A 131 17.96 2.00 -19.64
N SER A 132 17.41 0.82 -19.97
CA SER A 132 16.08 0.69 -20.59
C SER A 132 14.90 1.02 -19.65
N LEU A 133 15.13 1.07 -18.33
CA LEU A 133 14.16 1.49 -17.32
C LEU A 133 14.41 2.95 -16.90
N GLY A 134 15.68 3.39 -16.85
CA GLY A 134 16.08 4.77 -16.58
C GLY A 134 15.63 5.78 -17.63
N CYS A 135 15.52 5.39 -18.91
CA CYS A 135 14.89 6.22 -19.95
C CYS A 135 13.38 6.45 -19.77
N SER A 136 12.73 5.88 -18.74
CA SER A 136 11.32 6.21 -18.45
C SER A 136 11.13 7.63 -17.88
N LEU A 137 12.19 8.30 -17.42
CA LEU A 137 12.10 9.66 -16.85
C LEU A 137 11.99 10.77 -17.91
N GLU A 138 12.04 10.45 -19.21
CA GLU A 138 11.63 11.40 -20.26
C GLU A 138 10.10 11.51 -20.41
N LYS A 139 9.31 10.65 -19.74
CA LYS A 139 7.84 10.68 -19.81
C LYS A 139 7.15 11.58 -18.78
N ASP A 140 7.86 11.97 -17.70
CA ASP A 140 7.39 12.99 -16.74
C ASP A 140 7.82 14.41 -17.11
N LEU A 141 8.71 14.55 -18.10
CA LEU A 141 8.85 15.79 -18.86
C LEU A 141 7.70 15.86 -19.88
N LEU A 142 6.49 16.15 -19.40
CA LEU A 142 5.40 16.63 -20.25
C LEU A 142 5.77 18.03 -20.76
N VAL A 143 6.63 18.07 -21.77
CA VAL A 143 6.91 19.27 -22.55
C VAL A 143 5.60 19.66 -23.21
N ILE A 144 4.96 20.69 -22.67
CA ILE A 144 3.75 21.30 -23.25
C ILE A 144 4.16 22.15 -24.47
N THR A 145 4.84 21.54 -25.44
CA THR A 145 4.83 22.02 -26.83
C THR A 145 3.42 21.79 -27.34
N THR A 146 2.73 22.88 -27.68
CA THR A 146 1.42 22.75 -28.34
C THR A 146 1.60 21.99 -29.64
N GLN A 147 0.56 21.25 -30.07
CA GLN A 147 0.62 20.50 -31.32
C GLN A 147 1.01 21.40 -32.51
N GLU A 148 0.54 22.65 -32.52
CA GLU A 148 0.94 23.71 -33.46
C GLU A 148 2.46 24.01 -33.46
N GLN A 149 3.14 24.02 -32.29
CA GLN A 149 4.59 24.20 -32.23
C GLN A 149 5.34 22.98 -32.80
N THR A 150 4.84 21.77 -32.57
CA THR A 150 5.44 20.54 -33.12
C THR A 150 5.28 20.49 -34.64
N GLU A 151 4.08 20.75 -35.15
CA GLU A 151 3.79 20.82 -36.59
C GLU A 151 4.60 21.94 -37.28
N LYS A 152 4.77 23.09 -36.62
CA LYS A 152 5.61 24.18 -37.11
C LYS A 152 7.09 23.79 -37.17
N MET A 153 7.62 23.17 -36.13
CA MET A 153 9.03 22.73 -36.08
C MET A 153 9.31 21.61 -37.10
N GLU A 154 8.36 20.69 -37.31
CA GLU A 154 8.46 19.64 -38.32
C GLU A 154 8.46 20.24 -39.74
N LYS A 155 7.59 21.23 -39.99
CA LYS A 155 7.57 21.97 -41.26
C LYS A 155 8.86 22.75 -41.51
N GLU A 156 9.37 23.47 -40.51
CA GLU A 156 10.66 24.19 -40.61
C GLU A 156 11.81 23.21 -40.91
N LYS A 157 11.83 22.03 -40.26
CA LYS A 157 12.79 20.95 -40.55
C LYS A 157 12.65 20.41 -41.98
N GLU A 158 11.44 20.24 -42.49
CA GLU A 158 11.20 19.80 -43.86
C GLU A 158 11.67 20.83 -44.89
N ASP A 159 11.42 22.12 -44.63
CA ASP A 159 11.83 23.22 -45.50
C ASP A 159 13.38 23.40 -45.49
N PHE A 160 14.04 23.28 -44.33
CA PHE A 160 15.51 23.22 -44.27
C PHE A 160 16.09 22.00 -45.00
N MET A 161 15.44 20.83 -44.96
CA MET A 161 15.88 19.68 -45.76
C MET A 161 15.78 19.95 -47.27
N LYS A 162 14.71 20.60 -47.73
CA LYS A 162 14.56 21.01 -49.14
C LYS A 162 15.64 22.01 -49.55
N GLU A 163 15.94 22.98 -48.70
CA GLU A 163 17.03 23.95 -48.95
C GLU A 163 18.40 23.27 -49.02
N ILE A 164 18.70 22.32 -48.12
CA ILE A 164 19.94 21.53 -48.16
C ILE A 164 20.06 20.70 -49.45
N VAL A 165 18.96 20.13 -49.96
CA VAL A 165 18.96 19.40 -51.24
C VAL A 165 19.24 20.35 -52.41
N SER A 166 18.53 21.49 -52.47
CA SER A 166 18.74 22.52 -53.49
C SER A 166 20.17 23.10 -53.48
N LEU A 167 20.73 23.35 -52.30
CA LEU A 167 22.12 23.79 -52.13
C LEU A 167 23.13 22.72 -52.57
N LYS A 168 22.83 21.43 -52.40
CA LYS A 168 23.68 20.34 -52.93
C LYS A 168 23.61 20.27 -54.45
N GLU A 169 22.43 20.38 -55.05
CA GLU A 169 22.27 20.38 -56.52
C GLU A 169 22.97 21.57 -57.18
N THR A 170 22.78 22.77 -56.65
CA THR A 170 23.48 23.98 -57.13
C THR A 170 25.00 23.87 -56.96
N ASN A 171 25.51 23.27 -55.88
CA ASN A 171 26.94 22.97 -55.73
C ASN A 171 27.46 22.01 -56.80
N VAL A 172 26.69 20.99 -57.19
CA VAL A 172 27.07 20.07 -58.29
C VAL A 172 27.13 20.81 -59.63
N ILE A 173 26.16 21.68 -59.91
CA ILE A 173 26.14 22.51 -61.13
C ILE A 173 27.34 23.47 -61.17
N LEU A 174 27.61 24.18 -60.06
CA LEU A 174 28.74 25.12 -59.97
C LEU A 174 30.09 24.42 -60.11
N LYS A 175 30.26 23.21 -59.56
CA LYS A 175 31.47 22.39 -59.79
C LYS A 175 31.65 22.05 -61.26
N LYS A 176 30.57 21.68 -61.97
CA LYS A 176 30.62 21.36 -63.40
C LYS A 176 31.00 22.58 -64.26
N GLU A 177 30.41 23.75 -64.01
CA GLU A 177 30.80 25.00 -64.69
C GLU A 177 32.27 25.36 -64.40
N LEU A 178 32.73 25.19 -63.15
CA LEU A 178 34.13 25.43 -62.79
C LEU A 178 35.09 24.50 -63.57
N ASP A 179 34.77 23.21 -63.66
CA ASP A 179 35.55 22.26 -64.45
C ASP A 179 35.55 22.65 -65.95
N GLU A 180 34.40 23.01 -66.52
CA GLU A 180 34.32 23.46 -67.93
C GLU A 180 35.15 24.72 -68.18
N ARG A 181 35.19 25.68 -67.25
CA ARG A 181 36.06 26.87 -67.31
C ARG A 181 37.54 26.55 -67.20
N LEU A 182 37.92 25.61 -66.34
CA LEU A 182 39.31 25.15 -66.22
C LEU A 182 39.79 24.46 -67.51
N HIS A 183 38.94 23.63 -68.13
CA HIS A 183 39.24 23.03 -69.43
C HIS A 183 39.44 24.11 -70.52
N GLU A 184 38.60 25.15 -70.55
CA GLU A 184 38.76 26.25 -71.52
C GLU A 184 40.05 27.05 -71.32
N ILE A 185 40.42 27.35 -70.07
CA ILE A 185 41.69 28.03 -69.76
C ILE A 185 42.88 27.19 -70.25
N CYS A 186 42.85 25.87 -70.10
CA CYS A 186 43.88 24.97 -70.62
C CYS A 186 43.95 24.97 -72.16
N ARG A 187 42.80 25.02 -72.86
CA ARG A 187 42.77 25.16 -74.32
C ARG A 187 43.39 26.49 -74.77
N LEU A 188 42.98 27.60 -74.18
CA LEU A 188 43.47 28.93 -74.55
C LEU A 188 44.97 29.10 -74.27
N ARG A 189 45.48 28.57 -73.14
CA ARG A 189 46.92 28.57 -72.86
C ARG A 189 47.73 27.85 -73.94
N SER A 190 47.25 26.68 -74.38
CA SER A 190 47.91 25.89 -75.43
C SER A 190 47.99 26.68 -76.75
N SER A 191 46.88 27.31 -77.18
CA SER A 191 46.84 28.15 -78.38
C SER A 191 47.77 29.37 -78.33
N ILE A 192 48.00 29.94 -77.14
CA ILE A 192 48.92 31.09 -76.96
C ILE A 192 50.38 30.65 -77.08
N GLU A 193 50.73 29.47 -76.58
CA GLU A 193 52.06 28.87 -76.73
C GLU A 193 52.38 28.59 -78.22
N ASP A 194 51.41 28.00 -78.94
CA ASP A 194 51.51 27.75 -80.39
C ASP A 194 51.73 29.03 -81.20
N LEU A 195 51.04 30.13 -80.85
CA LEU A 195 51.19 31.42 -81.52
C LEU A 195 52.54 32.08 -81.22
N LYS A 196 53.02 32.03 -79.97
CA LYS A 196 54.36 32.52 -79.59
C LYS A 196 55.49 31.82 -80.34
N SER A 197 55.31 30.54 -80.70
CA SER A 197 56.32 29.78 -81.43
C SER A 197 56.58 30.25 -82.88
N LYS A 198 55.70 31.07 -83.45
CA LYS A 198 55.72 31.46 -84.88
C LYS A 198 56.32 32.83 -85.19
N ASP A 199 56.58 33.68 -84.20
CA ASP A 199 57.13 35.02 -84.43
C ASP A 199 58.67 35.05 -84.30
N LYS A 200 59.37 35.13 -85.43
CA LYS A 200 60.82 35.39 -85.51
C LYS A 200 61.12 36.22 -86.77
N PRO A 201 61.80 37.38 -86.67
CA PRO A 201 61.89 38.33 -87.78
C PRO A 201 63.11 38.11 -88.68
N GLU A 202 62.98 38.44 -89.97
CA GLU A 202 64.05 38.46 -90.96
C GLU A 202 64.06 39.79 -91.76
N SER A 203 65.24 40.19 -92.25
CA SER A 203 65.62 41.54 -92.75
C SER A 203 65.88 41.55 -94.29
N PRO A 204 66.55 42.56 -94.91
CA PRO A 204 66.38 44.03 -94.94
C PRO A 204 66.21 44.60 -96.40
N LEU A 205 66.31 45.93 -96.55
CA LEU A 205 66.17 46.78 -97.77
C LEU A 205 67.18 46.50 -98.93
N PRO A 206 66.87 46.98 -100.16
CA PRO A 206 67.88 47.37 -101.15
C PRO A 206 67.67 48.77 -101.83
N ASP A 207 68.69 49.20 -102.59
CA ASP A 207 69.03 50.59 -102.98
C ASP A 207 68.45 51.20 -104.29
N VAL A 208 68.79 52.48 -104.51
CA VAL A 208 68.45 53.37 -105.65
C VAL A 208 69.56 53.39 -106.74
N PRO A 209 69.22 53.57 -108.04
CA PRO A 209 70.16 54.23 -108.97
C PRO A 209 69.56 55.26 -109.97
N SER A 210 70.07 56.49 -109.87
CA SER A 210 70.45 57.50 -110.90
C SER A 210 69.68 57.75 -112.22
N PHE A 211 69.13 58.98 -112.32
CA PHE A 211 69.17 59.98 -113.42
C PHE A 211 69.17 59.60 -114.92
N THR A 212 68.28 60.25 -115.70
CA THR A 212 68.63 60.89 -117.00
C THR A 212 67.69 62.06 -117.37
N SER A 213 68.24 63.09 -118.04
CA SER A 213 67.66 64.42 -118.26
C SER A 213 66.40 64.52 -119.16
N THR A 214 65.32 63.82 -118.81
CA THR A 214 63.93 64.14 -119.23
C THR A 214 63.09 64.57 -118.00
N GLU A 215 63.79 65.02 -116.96
CA GLU A 215 63.26 65.07 -115.61
C GLU A 215 62.57 66.40 -115.31
N GLU A 216 63.10 67.59 -115.64
CA GLU A 216 62.62 68.87 -115.08
C GLU A 216 61.08 69.10 -115.10
N GLN A 217 60.37 68.71 -116.17
CA GLN A 217 58.90 68.80 -116.24
C GLN A 217 58.17 67.69 -115.46
N ASN A 218 58.66 66.44 -115.53
CA ASN A 218 58.13 65.33 -114.74
C ASN A 218 58.47 65.48 -113.24
N TYR A 219 59.60 66.09 -112.92
CA TYR A 219 60.08 66.39 -111.58
C TYR A 219 59.24 67.52 -111.00
N ALA A 220 58.91 68.58 -111.76
CA ALA A 220 57.94 69.57 -111.32
C ALA A 220 56.56 68.95 -111.01
N GLN A 221 56.05 68.06 -111.87
CA GLN A 221 54.74 67.43 -111.70
C GLN A 221 54.72 66.32 -110.62
N SER A 222 55.85 65.63 -110.42
CA SER A 222 56.04 64.66 -109.33
C SER A 222 56.27 65.38 -108.00
N LEU A 223 56.97 66.52 -107.99
CA LEU A 223 57.16 67.37 -106.83
C LEU A 223 55.84 68.00 -106.38
N THR A 224 54.97 68.46 -107.29
CA THR A 224 53.61 68.89 -106.91
C THR A 224 52.75 67.72 -106.41
N SER A 225 52.80 66.55 -107.05
CA SER A 225 52.10 65.35 -106.53
C SER A 225 52.61 64.92 -105.15
N LEU A 226 53.91 65.05 -104.89
CA LEU A 226 54.54 64.76 -103.60
C LEU A 226 54.19 65.82 -102.54
N GLN A 227 54.16 67.10 -102.93
CA GLN A 227 53.68 68.22 -102.11
C GLN A 227 52.23 67.96 -101.68
N GLU A 228 51.33 67.63 -102.59
CA GLU A 228 49.93 67.31 -102.26
C GLU A 228 49.80 66.07 -101.36
N LYS A 229 50.69 65.07 -101.49
CA LYS A 229 50.71 63.89 -100.61
C LYS A 229 51.22 64.25 -99.22
N TYR A 230 52.25 65.10 -99.13
CA TYR A 230 52.76 65.67 -97.89
C TYR A 230 51.69 66.51 -97.19
N ASP A 231 51.02 67.42 -97.89
CA ASP A 231 49.95 68.27 -97.35
C ASP A 231 48.76 67.42 -96.86
N ARG A 232 48.36 66.38 -97.61
CA ARG A 232 47.35 65.40 -97.15
C ARG A 232 47.80 64.62 -95.91
N ALA A 233 49.07 64.24 -95.82
CA ALA A 233 49.62 63.56 -94.64
C ALA A 233 49.65 64.51 -93.43
N VAL A 234 50.05 65.76 -93.59
CA VAL A 234 50.03 66.80 -92.55
C VAL A 234 48.60 67.07 -92.07
N GLN A 235 47.63 67.20 -92.98
CA GLN A 235 46.21 67.34 -92.63
C GLN A 235 45.70 66.13 -91.84
N LYS A 236 46.04 64.90 -92.25
CA LYS A 236 45.69 63.67 -91.51
C LYS A 236 46.35 63.63 -90.13
N ILE A 237 47.60 64.05 -90.01
CA ILE A 237 48.30 64.17 -88.71
C ILE A 237 47.63 65.22 -87.82
N HIS A 238 47.16 66.33 -88.36
CA HIS A 238 46.41 67.35 -87.61
C HIS A 238 45.05 66.86 -87.15
N LEU A 239 44.33 66.08 -87.97
CA LEU A 239 43.09 65.41 -87.58
C LEU A 239 43.34 64.42 -86.44
N LEU A 240 44.25 63.45 -86.62
CA LEU A 240 44.57 62.45 -85.61
C LEU A 240 45.12 63.05 -84.29
N LYS A 241 45.79 64.21 -84.35
CA LYS A 241 46.21 64.95 -83.14
C LYS A 241 45.00 65.50 -82.37
N ARG A 242 43.97 66.00 -83.07
CA ARG A 242 42.72 66.48 -82.46
C ARG A 242 41.92 65.32 -81.86
N ASP A 243 41.73 64.25 -82.63
CA ASP A 243 41.02 63.05 -82.19
C ASP A 243 41.70 62.45 -80.94
N ARG A 244 43.03 62.45 -80.89
CA ARG A 244 43.81 62.04 -79.71
C ARG A 244 43.57 62.94 -78.49
N THR A 245 43.47 64.26 -78.67
CA THR A 245 43.17 65.17 -77.53
C THR A 245 41.74 65.01 -77.04
N GLU A 246 40.76 64.84 -77.94
CA GLU A 246 39.36 64.59 -77.58
C GLU A 246 39.18 63.26 -76.84
N LEU A 247 39.86 62.19 -77.29
CA LEU A 247 39.88 60.90 -76.61
C LEU A 247 40.58 60.99 -75.24
N GLN A 248 41.65 61.79 -75.11
CA GLN A 248 42.34 61.98 -73.83
C GLN A 248 41.43 62.68 -72.82
N GLU A 249 40.73 63.76 -73.21
CA GLU A 249 39.78 64.47 -72.35
C GLU A 249 38.62 63.55 -71.91
N GLN A 250 38.09 62.72 -72.81
CA GLN A 250 37.07 61.72 -72.45
C GLN A 250 37.60 60.69 -71.45
N LEU A 251 38.86 60.26 -71.59
CA LEU A 251 39.50 59.29 -70.68
C LEU A 251 39.72 59.93 -69.30
N GLU A 252 40.16 61.19 -69.23
CA GLU A 252 40.30 61.95 -67.98
C GLU A 252 38.95 62.13 -67.26
N LEU A 253 37.88 62.47 -67.98
CA LEU A 253 36.51 62.54 -67.43
C LEU A 253 36.02 61.18 -66.89
N LYS A 254 36.27 60.08 -67.62
CA LYS A 254 35.90 58.73 -67.17
C LYS A 254 36.72 58.28 -65.95
N ASN A 255 38.01 58.60 -65.89
CA ASN A 255 38.85 58.34 -64.71
C ASN A 255 38.36 59.11 -63.48
N GLY A 256 37.95 60.37 -63.64
CA GLY A 256 37.34 61.16 -62.56
C GLY A 256 36.06 60.54 -62.01
N GLU A 257 35.17 60.07 -62.89
CA GLU A 257 33.94 59.38 -62.48
C GLU A 257 34.22 58.03 -61.80
N VAL A 258 35.19 57.25 -62.29
CA VAL A 258 35.64 56.00 -61.63
C VAL A 258 36.18 56.29 -60.23
N LEU A 259 36.99 57.34 -60.04
CA LEU A 259 37.51 57.74 -58.74
C LEU A 259 36.37 58.15 -57.77
N ARG A 260 35.38 58.89 -58.27
CA ARG A 260 34.18 59.28 -57.51
C ARG A 260 33.37 58.06 -57.06
N LEU A 261 33.12 57.13 -57.98
CA LEU A 261 32.38 55.89 -57.69
C LEU A 261 33.13 54.98 -56.69
N ASN A 262 34.45 54.83 -56.83
CA ASN A 262 35.28 54.08 -55.89
C ASN A 262 35.29 54.69 -54.48
N THR A 263 35.26 56.03 -54.39
CA THR A 263 35.16 56.73 -53.09
C THR A 263 33.82 56.44 -52.43
N LEU A 264 32.72 56.58 -53.18
CA LEU A 264 31.37 56.28 -52.68
C LEU A 264 31.21 54.81 -52.28
N LEU A 265 31.75 53.87 -53.05
CA LEU A 265 31.76 52.44 -52.71
C LEU A 265 32.47 52.18 -51.37
N LYS A 266 33.65 52.78 -51.16
CA LYS A 266 34.39 52.65 -49.90
C LYS A 266 33.62 53.24 -48.70
N GLU A 267 32.89 54.33 -48.90
CA GLU A 267 32.02 54.92 -47.87
C GLU A 267 30.83 54.00 -47.54
N THR A 268 30.18 53.38 -48.55
CA THR A 268 29.08 52.45 -48.31
C THR A 268 29.55 51.15 -47.65
N GLU A 269 30.71 50.60 -48.03
CA GLU A 269 31.34 49.46 -47.36
C GLU A 269 31.65 49.76 -45.88
N GLN A 270 32.21 50.93 -45.58
CA GLN A 270 32.48 51.34 -44.19
C GLN A 270 31.19 51.48 -43.37
N ASN A 271 30.12 52.01 -43.96
CA ASN A 271 28.83 52.15 -43.27
C ASN A 271 28.12 50.79 -43.11
N TYR A 272 28.24 49.88 -44.07
CA TYR A 272 27.79 48.50 -43.95
C TYR A 272 28.51 47.77 -42.81
N ASN A 273 29.83 47.88 -42.73
CA ASN A 273 30.63 47.27 -41.65
C ASN A 273 30.27 47.82 -40.26
N LYS A 274 30.06 49.13 -40.11
CA LYS A 274 29.56 49.73 -38.86
C LYS A 274 28.18 49.16 -38.46
N GLY A 275 27.28 49.00 -39.43
CA GLY A 275 25.96 48.39 -39.20
C GLY A 275 26.07 46.92 -38.78
N LEU A 276 26.95 46.16 -39.43
CA LEU A 276 27.26 44.76 -39.10
C LEU A 276 27.79 44.63 -37.65
N ASP A 277 28.70 45.50 -37.23
CA ASP A 277 29.24 45.49 -35.87
C ASP A 277 28.20 45.91 -34.82
N GLN A 278 27.31 46.86 -35.16
CA GLN A 278 26.18 47.21 -34.30
C GLN A 278 25.18 46.05 -34.14
N VAL A 279 24.91 45.29 -35.21
CA VAL A 279 24.09 44.07 -35.16
C VAL A 279 24.74 42.99 -34.29
N LYS A 280 26.05 42.76 -34.40
CA LYS A 280 26.78 41.83 -33.52
C LYS A 280 26.67 42.23 -32.04
N LEU A 281 26.81 43.52 -31.74
CA LEU A 281 26.70 44.01 -30.36
C LEU A 281 25.29 43.76 -29.80
N LEU A 282 24.25 44.12 -30.55
CA LEU A 282 22.85 43.84 -30.17
C LEU A 282 22.58 42.33 -30.02
N GLN A 283 23.22 41.48 -30.82
CA GLN A 283 23.11 40.03 -30.68
C GLN A 283 23.69 39.54 -29.34
N VAL A 284 24.80 40.12 -28.87
CA VAL A 284 25.39 39.83 -27.56
C VAL A 284 24.49 40.36 -26.42
N ASP A 285 23.92 41.56 -26.55
CA ASP A 285 22.99 42.13 -25.57
C ASP A 285 21.71 41.30 -25.44
N VAL A 286 21.17 40.79 -26.55
CA VAL A 286 20.03 39.86 -26.55
C VAL A 286 20.41 38.51 -25.93
N GLN A 287 21.61 37.98 -26.20
CA GLN A 287 22.06 36.72 -25.60
C GLN A 287 22.33 36.83 -24.09
N SER A 288 22.88 37.95 -23.61
CA SER A 288 23.05 38.19 -22.16
C SER A 288 21.70 38.37 -21.47
N SER A 289 20.83 39.22 -22.01
CA SER A 289 19.46 39.43 -21.50
C SER A 289 18.66 38.13 -21.45
N ARG A 290 18.80 37.26 -22.46
CA ARG A 290 18.18 35.93 -22.48
C ARG A 290 18.69 35.05 -21.34
N LYS A 291 20.00 34.97 -21.11
CA LYS A 291 20.59 34.19 -20.01
C LYS A 291 20.14 34.71 -18.65
N ASP A 292 19.98 36.03 -18.50
CA ASP A 292 19.51 36.61 -17.24
C ASP A 292 18.01 36.38 -17.02
N TYR A 293 17.20 36.33 -18.09
CA TYR A 293 15.81 35.86 -18.00
C TYR A 293 15.72 34.38 -17.61
N GLU A 294 16.55 33.50 -18.20
CA GLU A 294 16.61 32.07 -17.85
C GLU A 294 17.01 31.85 -16.37
N LYS A 295 17.96 32.64 -15.84
CA LYS A 295 18.29 32.65 -14.40
C LYS A 295 17.13 33.13 -13.53
N LEU A 296 16.48 34.23 -13.89
CA LEU A 296 15.37 34.76 -13.11
C LEU A 296 14.16 33.80 -13.12
N GLN A 297 13.93 33.09 -14.23
CA GLN A 297 12.91 32.06 -14.34
C GLN A 297 13.19 30.86 -13.42
N THR A 298 14.45 30.42 -13.34
CA THR A 298 14.85 29.35 -12.41
C THR A 298 14.75 29.79 -10.95
N GLU A 299 15.18 31.00 -10.59
CA GLU A 299 15.02 31.56 -9.24
C GLU A 299 13.54 31.67 -8.82
N ILE A 300 12.65 32.12 -9.73
CA ILE A 300 11.20 32.16 -9.48
C ILE A 300 10.62 30.75 -9.27
N GLN A 301 11.10 29.74 -10.01
CA GLN A 301 10.67 28.36 -9.86
C GLN A 301 11.14 27.76 -8.52
N GLU A 302 12.40 27.97 -8.14
CA GLU A 302 12.95 27.57 -6.84
C GLU A 302 12.20 28.21 -5.67
N LEU A 303 11.92 29.51 -5.73
CA LEU A 303 11.15 30.22 -4.70
C LEU A 303 9.70 29.70 -4.60
N ARG A 304 9.06 29.34 -5.72
CA ARG A 304 7.74 28.70 -5.71
C ARG A 304 7.79 27.32 -5.04
N MET A 305 8.74 26.46 -5.42
CA MET A 305 8.92 25.14 -4.83
C MET A 305 9.22 25.23 -3.33
N LYS A 306 10.11 26.14 -2.93
CA LYS A 306 10.43 26.42 -1.52
C LYS A 306 9.19 26.84 -0.74
N LYS A 307 8.39 27.77 -1.28
CA LYS A 307 7.14 28.18 -0.63
C LYS A 307 6.17 27.01 -0.45
N THR A 308 5.96 26.19 -1.49
CA THR A 308 5.10 25.00 -1.39
C THR A 308 5.60 24.01 -0.33
N LEU A 309 6.91 23.82 -0.20
CA LEU A 309 7.51 23.00 0.86
C LEU A 309 7.33 23.61 2.26
N GLU A 310 7.46 24.93 2.40
CA GLU A 310 7.21 25.64 3.67
C GLU A 310 5.73 25.56 4.08
N ASP A 311 4.80 25.77 3.13
CA ASP A 311 3.35 25.64 3.35
C ASP A 311 3.00 24.19 3.78
N ARG A 312 3.50 23.17 3.09
CA ARG A 312 3.28 21.75 3.45
C ARG A 312 3.94 21.36 4.77
N ARG A 313 5.07 21.97 5.13
CA ARG A 313 5.73 21.77 6.43
C ARG A 313 4.96 22.43 7.58
N ALA A 314 4.35 23.58 7.34
CA ALA A 314 3.46 24.25 8.29
C ALA A 314 2.18 23.43 8.52
N GLU A 315 1.56 22.92 7.45
CA GLU A 315 0.40 22.03 7.51
C GLU A 315 0.71 20.72 8.24
N ASN A 316 1.81 20.03 7.92
CA ASN A 316 2.25 18.84 8.65
C ASN A 316 2.48 19.12 10.14
N LYS A 317 3.08 20.26 10.49
CA LYS A 317 3.28 20.64 11.89
C LYS A 317 1.96 20.94 12.60
N ALA A 318 1.00 21.58 11.92
CA ALA A 318 -0.33 21.82 12.46
C ALA A 318 -1.07 20.50 12.70
N LEU A 319 -1.08 19.60 11.72
CA LEU A 319 -1.66 18.26 11.83
C LEU A 319 -1.04 17.46 12.98
N GLN A 320 0.30 17.44 13.08
CA GLN A 320 1.01 16.76 14.16
C GLN A 320 0.67 17.34 15.54
N THR A 321 0.44 18.66 15.62
CA THR A 321 -0.01 19.31 16.86
C THR A 321 -1.44 18.87 17.21
N SER A 322 -2.38 18.93 16.26
CA SER A 322 -3.76 18.48 16.50
C SER A 322 -3.88 16.98 16.80
N PHE A 323 -3.02 16.13 16.20
CA PHE A 323 -2.96 14.71 16.54
C PHE A 323 -2.47 14.51 17.98
N SER A 324 -1.42 15.22 18.40
CA SER A 324 -0.95 15.16 19.79
C SER A 324 -1.99 15.67 20.79
N GLU A 325 -2.69 16.76 20.46
CA GLU A 325 -3.77 17.32 21.30
C GLU A 325 -4.94 16.33 21.43
N HIS A 326 -5.36 15.73 20.31
CA HIS A 326 -6.42 14.72 20.30
C HIS A 326 -6.01 13.43 21.04
N GLU A 327 -4.75 13.00 20.92
CA GLU A 327 -4.21 11.85 21.65
C GLU A 327 -4.17 12.13 23.18
N THR A 328 -3.84 13.36 23.60
CA THR A 328 -3.94 13.75 25.01
C THR A 328 -5.38 13.79 25.49
N GLN A 329 -6.31 14.36 24.72
CA GLN A 329 -7.74 14.38 25.06
C GLN A 329 -8.31 12.96 25.18
N LEU A 330 -8.03 12.06 24.23
CA LEU A 330 -8.49 10.67 24.32
C LEU A 330 -7.93 9.95 25.56
N LYS A 331 -6.69 10.22 25.95
CA LYS A 331 -6.10 9.62 27.15
C LYS A 331 -6.73 10.17 28.43
N GLU A 332 -6.92 11.48 28.53
CA GLU A 332 -7.51 12.14 29.68
C GLU A 332 -9.00 11.78 29.83
N GLU A 333 -9.82 12.02 28.81
CA GLU A 333 -11.27 11.76 28.87
C GLU A 333 -11.58 10.26 29.05
N ASN A 334 -10.92 9.37 28.30
CA ASN A 334 -11.25 7.95 28.35
C ASN A 334 -10.73 7.28 29.63
N CYS A 335 -9.51 7.58 30.10
CA CYS A 335 -9.05 7.02 31.37
C CYS A 335 -9.81 7.59 32.57
N GLU A 336 -9.99 8.92 32.65
CA GLU A 336 -10.58 9.51 33.85
C GLU A 336 -12.06 9.12 34.01
N VAL A 337 -12.87 9.20 32.95
CA VAL A 337 -14.29 8.80 33.00
C VAL A 337 -14.45 7.30 33.26
N GLN A 338 -13.64 6.45 32.61
CA GLN A 338 -13.76 5.00 32.76
C GLN A 338 -13.27 4.51 34.13
N ILE A 339 -12.21 5.11 34.69
CA ILE A 339 -11.75 4.87 36.07
C ILE A 339 -12.79 5.36 37.09
N GLN A 340 -13.35 6.56 36.90
CA GLN A 340 -14.39 7.14 37.77
C GLN A 340 -15.66 6.26 37.78
N ALA A 341 -16.07 5.74 36.63
CA ALA A 341 -17.21 4.83 36.49
C ALA A 341 -16.95 3.48 37.18
N LEU A 342 -15.79 2.85 36.93
CA LEU A 342 -15.40 1.60 37.58
C LEU A 342 -15.30 1.75 39.11
N LEU A 343 -14.72 2.84 39.61
CA LEU A 343 -14.65 3.14 41.04
C LEU A 343 -16.05 3.31 41.65
N SER A 344 -16.98 3.94 40.94
CA SER A 344 -18.38 4.09 41.39
C SER A 344 -19.08 2.74 41.49
N GLN A 345 -19.01 1.92 40.45
CA GLN A 345 -19.57 0.55 40.44
C GLN A 345 -18.98 -0.33 41.55
N LEU A 346 -17.66 -0.27 41.76
CA LEU A 346 -16.98 -1.05 42.81
C LEU A 346 -17.39 -0.57 44.22
N THR A 347 -17.66 0.73 44.38
CA THR A 347 -18.15 1.31 45.64
C THR A 347 -19.60 0.91 45.92
N GLU A 348 -20.46 0.89 44.90
CA GLU A 348 -21.85 0.44 44.97
C GLU A 348 -21.95 -1.06 45.26
N ALA A 349 -21.19 -1.90 44.55
CA ALA A 349 -21.10 -3.35 44.80
C ALA A 349 -20.62 -3.65 46.23
N ARG A 350 -19.66 -2.89 46.76
CA ARG A 350 -19.25 -2.96 48.18
C ARG A 350 -20.36 -2.50 49.14
N GLY A 351 -21.22 -1.57 48.73
CA GLY A 351 -22.43 -1.16 49.46
C GLY A 351 -23.42 -2.32 49.57
N LEU A 352 -23.81 -2.89 48.43
CA LEU A 352 -24.73 -4.02 48.34
C LEU A 352 -24.22 -5.24 49.13
N LEU A 353 -22.95 -5.62 48.97
CA LEU A 353 -22.35 -6.74 49.70
C LEU A 353 -22.37 -6.54 51.22
N ARG A 354 -22.16 -5.30 51.71
CA ARG A 354 -22.29 -5.00 53.15
C ARG A 354 -23.73 -5.12 53.64
N SER A 355 -24.70 -4.68 52.83
CA SER A 355 -26.13 -4.82 53.12
C SER A 355 -26.53 -6.29 53.19
N GLU A 356 -26.09 -7.11 52.23
CA GLU A 356 -26.41 -8.54 52.18
C GLU A 356 -25.76 -9.29 53.34
N VAL A 357 -24.48 -9.02 53.65
CA VAL A 357 -23.81 -9.59 54.84
C VAL A 357 -24.52 -9.20 56.15
N GLN A 358 -25.11 -8.00 56.23
CA GLN A 358 -25.90 -7.59 57.39
C GLN A 358 -27.25 -8.32 57.44
N SER A 359 -27.95 -8.44 56.30
CA SER A 359 -29.17 -9.23 56.14
C SER A 359 -28.96 -10.70 56.54
N CYS A 360 -27.89 -11.35 56.06
CA CYS A 360 -27.51 -12.71 56.45
C CYS A 360 -27.25 -12.82 57.96
N LYS A 361 -26.55 -11.86 58.59
CA LYS A 361 -26.33 -11.87 60.06
C LYS A 361 -27.64 -11.78 60.84
N GLU A 362 -28.59 -10.99 60.36
CA GLU A 362 -29.91 -10.85 60.99
C GLU A 362 -30.79 -12.07 60.73
N ALA A 363 -30.69 -12.70 59.57
CA ALA A 363 -31.31 -13.99 59.27
C ALA A 363 -30.74 -15.12 60.16
N CYS A 364 -29.42 -15.22 60.30
CA CYS A 364 -28.78 -16.19 61.21
C CYS A 364 -29.23 -15.99 62.66
N LYS A 365 -29.25 -14.75 63.17
CA LYS A 365 -29.77 -14.47 64.52
C LYS A 365 -31.23 -14.91 64.70
N ARG A 366 -32.09 -14.69 63.69
CA ARG A 366 -33.48 -15.14 63.71
C ARG A 366 -33.60 -16.67 63.66
N ALA A 367 -32.75 -17.34 62.88
CA ALA A 367 -32.68 -18.80 62.85
C ALA A 367 -32.21 -19.37 64.20
N GLU A 368 -31.17 -18.80 64.83
CA GLU A 368 -30.70 -19.17 66.16
C GLU A 368 -31.76 -18.98 67.26
N THR A 369 -32.62 -17.95 67.15
CA THR A 369 -33.77 -17.80 68.06
C THR A 369 -34.84 -18.85 67.81
N ALA A 370 -35.21 -19.10 66.56
CA ALA A 370 -36.21 -20.09 66.19
C ALA A 370 -35.77 -21.52 66.57
N GLU A 371 -34.49 -21.87 66.38
CA GLU A 371 -33.93 -23.15 66.84
C GLU A 371 -34.01 -23.32 68.36
N ARG A 372 -33.77 -22.25 69.12
CA ARG A 372 -33.81 -22.28 70.59
C ARG A 372 -35.24 -22.46 71.10
N GLU A 373 -36.20 -21.76 70.46
CA GLU A 373 -37.62 -21.91 70.73
C GLU A 373 -38.12 -23.31 70.35
N LEU A 374 -37.71 -23.83 69.19
CA LEU A 374 -38.04 -25.19 68.76
C LEU A 374 -37.50 -26.25 69.73
N LYS A 375 -36.23 -26.13 70.16
CA LYS A 375 -35.63 -27.03 71.16
C LYS A 375 -36.40 -27.03 72.49
N GLU A 376 -36.84 -25.85 72.96
CA GLU A 376 -37.65 -25.74 74.18
C GLU A 376 -39.08 -26.30 74.00
N MET A 377 -39.67 -26.18 72.80
CA MET A 377 -40.96 -26.80 72.50
C MET A 377 -40.86 -28.32 72.36
N THR A 378 -39.81 -28.84 71.74
CA THR A 378 -39.49 -30.27 71.71
C THR A 378 -39.32 -30.83 73.12
N ARG A 379 -38.52 -30.17 73.97
CA ARG A 379 -38.35 -30.55 75.39
C ARG A 379 -39.69 -30.60 76.15
N LYS A 380 -40.59 -29.65 75.90
CA LYS A 380 -41.94 -29.65 76.50
C LYS A 380 -42.82 -30.77 75.98
N LEU A 381 -42.74 -31.11 74.69
CA LEU A 381 -43.46 -32.23 74.11
C LEU A 381 -42.92 -33.58 74.62
N GLU A 382 -41.61 -33.72 74.78
CA GLU A 382 -40.97 -34.87 75.46
C GLU A 382 -41.43 -34.98 76.92
N GLU A 383 -41.49 -33.87 77.66
CA GLU A 383 -41.98 -33.85 79.04
C GLU A 383 -43.48 -34.19 79.16
N ILE A 384 -44.31 -33.77 78.20
CA ILE A 384 -45.74 -34.11 78.14
C ILE A 384 -45.95 -35.57 77.75
N THR A 385 -45.25 -36.07 76.73
CA THR A 385 -45.36 -37.47 76.28
C THR A 385 -44.88 -38.44 77.34
N LEU A 386 -43.80 -38.14 78.07
CA LEU A 386 -43.36 -38.95 79.21
C LEU A 386 -44.45 -39.02 80.29
N LYS A 387 -45.05 -37.88 80.68
CA LYS A 387 -46.15 -37.86 81.65
C LYS A 387 -47.38 -38.62 81.16
N GLN A 388 -47.72 -38.52 79.87
CA GLN A 388 -48.80 -39.30 79.28
C GLN A 388 -48.52 -40.81 79.37
N THR A 389 -47.29 -41.26 79.10
CA THR A 389 -46.93 -42.67 79.26
C THR A 389 -46.92 -43.12 80.73
N GLU A 390 -46.44 -42.29 81.65
CA GLU A 390 -46.51 -42.57 83.09
C GLU A 390 -47.96 -42.65 83.59
N ASP A 391 -48.84 -41.75 83.14
CA ASP A 391 -50.27 -41.76 83.46
C ASP A 391 -50.97 -43.00 82.84
N GLU A 392 -50.64 -43.39 81.61
CA GLU A 392 -51.16 -44.61 80.97
C GLU A 392 -50.73 -45.88 81.72
N GLU A 393 -49.45 -46.01 82.10
CA GLU A 393 -48.96 -47.12 82.92
C GLU A 393 -49.63 -47.16 84.29
N ASN A 394 -49.75 -46.02 84.98
CA ASN A 394 -50.44 -45.93 86.27
C ASN A 394 -51.93 -46.32 86.17
N ASN A 395 -52.63 -45.85 85.14
CA ASN A 395 -54.02 -46.23 84.87
C ASN A 395 -54.15 -47.73 84.55
N GLN A 396 -53.20 -48.31 83.81
CA GLN A 396 -53.18 -49.74 83.51
C GLN A 396 -52.95 -50.59 84.78
N ILE A 397 -52.01 -50.19 85.64
CA ILE A 397 -51.74 -50.84 86.93
C ILE A 397 -52.99 -50.73 87.84
N GLN A 398 -53.65 -49.58 87.88
CA GLN A 398 -54.88 -49.39 88.65
C GLN A 398 -56.03 -50.27 88.15
N ALA A 399 -56.19 -50.41 86.82
CA ALA A 399 -57.18 -51.30 86.22
C ALA A 399 -56.89 -52.78 86.52
N GLN A 400 -55.63 -53.22 86.42
CA GLN A 400 -55.21 -54.58 86.80
C GLN A 400 -55.47 -54.87 88.28
N LEU A 401 -55.19 -53.91 89.17
CA LEU A 401 -55.46 -54.04 90.60
C LEU A 401 -56.97 -54.18 90.88
N GLN A 402 -57.80 -53.39 90.22
CA GLN A 402 -59.26 -53.47 90.34
C GLN A 402 -59.80 -54.81 89.81
N GLN A 403 -59.27 -55.31 88.69
CA GLN A 403 -59.62 -56.62 88.14
C GLN A 403 -59.23 -57.76 89.10
N ALA A 404 -58.03 -57.71 89.69
CA ALA A 404 -57.59 -58.70 90.67
C ALA A 404 -58.46 -58.69 91.95
N GLN A 405 -58.89 -57.52 92.43
CA GLN A 405 -59.84 -57.40 93.54
C GLN A 405 -61.21 -58.00 93.19
N LEU A 406 -61.70 -57.79 91.96
CA LEU A 406 -62.97 -58.36 91.50
C LEU A 406 -62.88 -59.90 91.40
N GLN A 407 -61.78 -60.43 90.86
CA GLN A 407 -61.54 -61.88 90.83
C GLN A 407 -61.52 -62.47 92.23
N GLN A 408 -60.77 -61.87 93.18
CA GLN A 408 -60.74 -62.33 94.57
C GLN A 408 -62.13 -62.30 95.24
N ALA A 409 -62.98 -61.34 94.88
CA ALA A 409 -64.36 -61.29 95.35
C ALA A 409 -65.23 -62.41 94.73
N GLN A 410 -65.05 -62.71 93.44
CA GLN A 410 -65.72 -63.82 92.75
C GLN A 410 -65.30 -65.18 93.32
N ASP A 411 -64.00 -65.38 93.54
CA ASP A 411 -63.45 -66.63 94.11
C ASP A 411 -64.04 -66.87 95.51
N LYS A 412 -64.10 -65.84 96.37
CA LYS A 412 -64.77 -65.91 97.69
C LYS A 412 -66.27 -66.20 97.59
N ILE A 413 -66.97 -65.64 96.61
CA ILE A 413 -68.38 -65.96 96.37
C ILE A 413 -68.55 -67.41 95.92
N TYR A 414 -67.63 -67.92 95.09
CA TYR A 414 -67.64 -69.31 94.63
C TYR A 414 -67.35 -70.28 95.79
N GLU A 415 -66.33 -70.03 96.62
CA GLU A 415 -66.07 -70.79 97.84
C GLU A 415 -67.28 -70.79 98.78
N MET A 416 -67.90 -69.62 99.01
CA MET A 416 -69.09 -69.48 99.85
C MET A 416 -70.31 -70.21 99.28
N ALA A 417 -70.49 -70.23 97.96
CA ALA A 417 -71.53 -70.98 97.28
C ALA A 417 -71.28 -72.50 97.36
N GLU A 418 -70.04 -72.93 97.24
CA GLU A 418 -69.62 -74.33 97.32
C GLU A 418 -69.76 -74.89 98.75
N THR A 419 -69.36 -74.14 99.79
CA THR A 419 -69.64 -74.51 101.17
C THR A 419 -71.13 -74.58 101.45
N SER A 420 -71.92 -73.64 100.92
CA SER A 420 -73.38 -73.65 101.03
C SER A 420 -74.02 -74.84 100.29
N ARG A 421 -73.42 -75.30 99.18
CA ARG A 421 -73.84 -76.48 98.43
C ARG A 421 -73.60 -77.75 99.24
N LEU A 422 -72.40 -77.92 99.78
CA LEU A 422 -72.03 -79.05 100.64
C LEU A 422 -72.88 -79.12 101.90
N ASP A 423 -73.19 -77.99 102.53
CA ASP A 423 -74.05 -77.95 103.71
C ASP A 423 -75.53 -78.25 103.37
N ARG A 424 -76.01 -77.81 102.20
CA ARG A 424 -77.32 -78.22 101.68
C ARG A 424 -77.38 -79.73 101.39
N GLU A 425 -76.32 -80.32 100.85
CA GLU A 425 -76.25 -81.77 100.59
C GLU A 425 -76.29 -82.57 101.89
N LYS A 426 -75.50 -82.19 102.91
CA LYS A 426 -75.59 -82.79 104.26
C LYS A 426 -76.99 -82.65 104.88
N LEU A 427 -77.66 -81.50 104.68
CA LEU A 427 -79.02 -81.28 105.18
C LEU A 427 -80.07 -82.12 104.43
N VAL A 428 -79.86 -82.42 103.14
CA VAL A 428 -80.69 -83.34 102.37
C VAL A 428 -80.48 -84.77 102.83
N GLU A 429 -79.23 -85.24 102.94
CA GLU A 429 -78.88 -86.57 103.46
C GLU A 429 -79.51 -86.80 104.85
N ARG A 430 -79.35 -85.83 105.76
CA ARG A 430 -79.97 -85.86 107.10
C ARG A 430 -81.50 -85.88 107.05
N ASN A 431 -82.13 -85.23 106.07
CA ASN A 431 -83.58 -85.29 105.86
C ASN A 431 -84.02 -86.66 105.37
N GLU A 432 -83.29 -87.26 104.42
CA GLU A 432 -83.58 -88.60 103.90
C GLU A 432 -83.45 -89.67 104.99
N GLU A 433 -82.43 -89.58 105.86
CA GLU A 433 -82.30 -90.41 107.07
C GLU A 433 -83.53 -90.28 107.98
N LEU A 434 -83.89 -89.05 108.36
CA LEU A 434 -85.06 -88.78 109.22
C LEU A 434 -86.36 -89.26 108.56
N GLN A 435 -86.49 -89.13 107.25
CA GLN A 435 -87.66 -89.57 106.50
C GLN A 435 -87.71 -91.10 106.37
N ALA A 436 -86.56 -91.78 106.31
CA ALA A 436 -86.45 -93.23 106.42
C ALA A 436 -86.85 -93.73 107.83
N GLU A 437 -86.42 -93.05 108.89
CA GLU A 437 -86.87 -93.32 110.27
C GLU A 437 -88.38 -93.12 110.44
N VAL A 438 -88.93 -92.00 109.96
CA VAL A 438 -90.39 -91.73 109.96
C VAL A 438 -91.15 -92.81 109.20
N ASN A 439 -90.64 -93.26 108.04
CA ASN A 439 -91.29 -94.33 107.27
C ASN A 439 -91.17 -95.70 107.94
N LYS A 440 -90.08 -95.96 108.68
CA LYS A 440 -89.91 -97.17 109.50
C LYS A 440 -90.91 -97.20 110.67
N LEU A 441 -91.07 -96.07 111.36
CA LEU A 441 -92.08 -95.89 112.41
C LEU A 441 -93.51 -96.03 111.88
N LYS A 442 -93.82 -95.47 110.71
CA LYS A 442 -95.14 -95.61 110.07
C LYS A 442 -95.49 -97.06 109.71
N ARG A 443 -94.53 -97.88 109.23
CA ARG A 443 -94.78 -99.32 109.00
C ARG A 443 -95.04 -100.07 110.30
N ALA A 444 -94.24 -99.83 111.34
CA ALA A 444 -94.44 -100.45 112.65
C ALA A 444 -95.82 -100.10 113.26
N LEU A 445 -96.32 -98.88 113.04
CA LEU A 445 -97.68 -98.48 113.40
C LEU A 445 -98.75 -99.21 112.57
N PHE A 446 -98.56 -99.34 111.26
CA PHE A 446 -99.51 -100.01 110.37
C PHE A 446 -99.64 -101.51 110.65
N ASP A 447 -98.51 -102.21 110.87
CA ASP A 447 -98.49 -103.64 111.16
C ASP A 447 -99.16 -103.97 112.51
N TYR A 448 -99.09 -103.04 113.48
CA TYR A 448 -99.81 -103.16 114.76
C TYR A 448 -101.34 -102.98 114.60
N GLN A 449 -101.79 -102.30 113.55
CA GLN A 449 -103.19 -101.87 113.38
C GLN A 449 -104.07 -102.89 112.61
N VAL A 450 -103.47 -103.91 111.99
CA VAL A 450 -104.21 -105.00 111.29
C VAL A 450 -104.63 -106.14 112.24
N ALA A 451 -104.03 -106.24 113.43
CA ALA A 451 -104.26 -107.34 114.38
C ALA A 451 -105.35 -107.08 115.45
N SER A 452 -106.08 -105.97 115.39
CA SER A 452 -107.07 -105.59 116.42
C SER A 452 -108.39 -105.08 115.82
N VAL A 453 -109.41 -105.95 115.80
CA VAL A 453 -110.79 -105.61 115.38
C VAL A 453 -111.59 -105.04 116.55
N ALA A 454 -111.80 -103.71 116.60
CA ALA A 454 -112.88 -103.07 117.36
C ALA A 454 -113.08 -101.57 117.02
N ALA A 455 -114.35 -101.16 116.88
CA ALA A 455 -114.91 -99.82 117.14
C ALA A 455 -114.61 -98.56 116.23
N MET A 456 -115.59 -98.27 115.36
CA MET A 456 -116.32 -96.97 115.14
C MET A 456 -115.65 -95.68 114.56
N SER A 457 -116.28 -95.20 113.46
CA SER A 457 -116.56 -93.79 113.00
C SER A 457 -115.47 -92.73 112.66
N ASP A 458 -115.60 -92.19 111.42
CA ASP A 458 -115.71 -90.75 111.01
C ASP A 458 -114.61 -89.71 111.44
N GLN A 459 -114.20 -88.67 110.68
CA GLN A 459 -114.60 -88.12 109.36
C GLN A 459 -113.58 -87.07 108.80
N ILE A 460 -113.58 -86.84 107.47
CA ILE A 460 -113.43 -85.54 106.76
C ILE A 460 -112.05 -84.81 106.57
N SER A 461 -111.64 -84.79 105.29
CA SER A 461 -111.15 -83.68 104.43
C SER A 461 -109.87 -82.85 104.65
N ASN A 462 -109.15 -82.62 103.54
CA ASN A 462 -108.47 -81.36 103.20
C ASN A 462 -108.18 -81.22 101.66
N PRO A 463 -108.21 -80.01 101.06
CA PRO A 463 -107.70 -79.75 99.69
C PRO A 463 -106.59 -78.66 99.64
N GLN A 464 -105.74 -78.60 98.58
CA GLN A 464 -105.32 -77.38 97.84
C GLN A 464 -104.18 -77.57 96.80
N SER A 465 -104.03 -76.55 95.94
CA SER A 465 -103.17 -76.35 94.74
C SER A 465 -101.70 -75.93 95.10
N PRO A 466 -100.75 -75.46 94.21
CA PRO A 466 -100.89 -74.44 93.14
C PRO A 466 -99.95 -74.58 91.87
N SER A 467 -99.58 -73.44 91.24
CA SER A 467 -99.23 -73.22 89.81
C SER A 467 -97.75 -72.93 89.46
N ALA A 468 -97.45 -72.65 88.16
CA ALA A 468 -96.20 -72.02 87.64
C ALA A 468 -96.40 -71.35 86.25
N SER A 469 -95.53 -70.39 85.81
CA SER A 469 -95.13 -70.03 84.39
C SER A 469 -94.22 -68.76 84.30
N LEU A 470 -93.69 -68.40 83.10
CA LEU A 470 -92.35 -67.78 82.86
C LEU A 470 -92.26 -66.60 81.83
N GLU A 471 -91.03 -66.02 81.65
CA GLU A 471 -90.32 -65.65 80.36
C GLU A 471 -90.09 -64.17 79.88
N GLN A 472 -88.88 -63.85 79.30
CA GLN A 472 -88.53 -62.99 78.09
C GLN A 472 -87.07 -62.39 77.99
N THR A 473 -86.68 -61.75 76.85
CA THR A 473 -85.30 -61.77 76.24
C THR A 473 -84.82 -60.48 75.45
N TYR A 474 -83.48 -60.25 75.31
CA TYR A 474 -82.54 -59.38 74.48
C TYR A 474 -82.99 -58.69 73.13
N SER A 475 -82.26 -57.77 72.41
CA SER A 475 -81.19 -56.70 72.61
C SER A 475 -80.79 -55.98 71.26
N PRO A 476 -80.02 -54.83 71.20
CA PRO A 476 -79.73 -54.05 69.96
C PRO A 476 -78.23 -53.65 69.65
N ASP A 477 -77.90 -53.14 68.42
CA ASP A 477 -76.85 -52.10 68.14
C ASP A 477 -76.80 -51.54 66.67
N SER A 478 -76.09 -50.41 66.38
CA SER A 478 -75.82 -49.86 65.01
C SER A 478 -74.75 -48.73 64.88
N HIS A 479 -74.07 -48.60 63.73
CA HIS A 479 -73.08 -47.55 63.35
C HIS A 479 -73.09 -47.25 61.82
N LEU A 480 -72.75 -46.02 61.36
CA LEU A 480 -72.43 -45.69 59.93
C LEU A 480 -71.79 -44.29 59.71
N TYR A 481 -71.11 -44.09 58.55
CA TYR A 481 -70.47 -42.86 58.02
C TYR A 481 -70.37 -42.96 56.46
N ASP A 482 -70.29 -41.84 55.72
CA ASP A 482 -70.12 -41.74 54.24
C ASP A 482 -69.19 -40.52 53.89
N ASN A 483 -68.12 -40.63 53.08
CA ASN A 483 -67.94 -40.41 51.59
C ASN A 483 -67.91 -38.90 51.15
N ILE A 484 -67.24 -38.39 50.08
CA ILE A 484 -67.05 -38.78 48.64
C ILE A 484 -65.80 -38.09 47.96
N ASP A 485 -65.08 -38.79 47.06
CA ASP A 485 -64.39 -38.52 45.73
C ASP A 485 -63.86 -37.10 45.25
N ASP A 486 -63.08 -36.87 44.15
CA ASP A 486 -62.88 -37.62 42.87
C ASP A 486 -61.65 -37.18 41.94
N LEU A 487 -61.29 -38.02 40.92
CA LEU A 487 -60.52 -37.85 39.63
C LEU A 487 -59.01 -37.38 39.55
N THR A 488 -58.00 -38.17 39.07
CA THR A 488 -57.49 -38.57 37.70
C THR A 488 -56.72 -37.50 36.85
N ALA A 489 -55.68 -37.73 35.99
CA ALA A 489 -54.75 -38.83 35.64
C ALA A 489 -53.45 -38.28 34.89
N ASN A 490 -52.46 -39.13 34.53
CA ASN A 490 -51.09 -38.76 34.04
C ASN A 490 -50.73 -39.44 32.65
N PRO A 491 -49.48 -39.43 32.06
CA PRO A 491 -49.28 -39.30 30.59
C PRO A 491 -48.55 -40.48 29.89
N SER A 492 -48.28 -40.39 28.57
CA SER A 492 -47.04 -40.83 27.86
C SER A 492 -47.25 -41.00 26.34
N ASP A 493 -46.37 -40.42 25.50
CA ASP A 493 -46.00 -40.96 24.16
C ASP A 493 -44.65 -40.35 23.69
N PRO A 494 -43.65 -41.12 23.20
CA PRO A 494 -42.35 -40.60 22.79
C PRO A 494 -42.07 -40.77 21.27
N GLU A 495 -41.80 -39.66 20.57
CA GLU A 495 -40.94 -39.54 19.35
C GLU A 495 -41.24 -38.24 18.58
N LYS A 496 -40.71 -37.11 19.06
CA LYS A 496 -40.39 -35.94 18.22
C LYS A 496 -39.09 -35.32 18.73
N GLN A 497 -37.98 -35.62 18.07
CA GLN A 497 -36.77 -34.82 18.27
C GLN A 497 -37.01 -33.45 17.64
N ILE A 498 -37.24 -32.47 18.51
CA ILE A 498 -37.28 -31.06 18.14
C ILE A 498 -35.83 -30.67 17.83
N ARG A 499 -35.53 -30.39 16.57
CA ARG A 499 -34.22 -29.90 16.12
C ARG A 499 -34.31 -28.40 15.81
N VAL A 500 -33.22 -27.70 16.02
CA VAL A 500 -33.13 -26.23 15.94
C VAL A 500 -31.90 -25.87 15.12
N CYS A 501 -32.06 -25.01 14.13
CA CYS A 501 -30.94 -24.51 13.31
C CYS A 501 -30.02 -23.63 14.15
N GLN A 502 -28.71 -23.86 14.12
CA GLN A 502 -27.74 -23.11 14.93
C GLN A 502 -27.57 -21.65 14.48
N HIS A 503 -28.02 -21.33 13.26
CA HIS A 503 -27.96 -19.99 12.68
C HIS A 503 -29.26 -19.23 12.96
N CYS A 504 -30.36 -19.55 12.28
CA CYS A 504 -31.62 -18.79 12.45
C CYS A 504 -32.41 -19.11 13.74
N HIS A 505 -32.03 -20.13 14.51
CA HIS A 505 -32.73 -20.58 15.73
C HIS A 505 -34.19 -21.03 15.52
N GLU A 506 -34.61 -21.23 14.27
CA GLU A 506 -35.93 -21.76 13.94
C GLU A 506 -36.07 -23.24 14.33
N VAL A 507 -37.30 -23.60 14.73
CA VAL A 507 -37.61 -24.88 15.37
C VAL A 507 -38.36 -25.80 14.41
N PHE A 508 -37.72 -26.89 13.99
CA PHE A 508 -38.25 -27.79 12.96
C PHE A 508 -38.70 -29.14 13.55
N PRO A 509 -40.00 -29.35 13.76
CA PRO A 509 -40.52 -30.61 14.29
C PRO A 509 -40.64 -31.69 13.19
N GLY A 510 -39.65 -32.59 13.13
CA GLY A 510 -39.73 -33.83 12.35
C GLY A 510 -38.90 -33.90 11.06
N ILE A 511 -37.98 -32.96 10.84
CA ILE A 511 -36.97 -33.06 9.77
C ILE A 511 -35.87 -34.05 10.15
N ASN A 512 -35.23 -34.66 9.15
CA ASN A 512 -34.04 -35.51 9.35
C ASN A 512 -32.74 -34.68 9.36
N GLU A 513 -31.63 -35.30 9.78
CA GLU A 513 -30.35 -34.58 10.00
C GLU A 513 -29.76 -34.04 8.68
N VAL A 514 -30.03 -34.68 7.54
CA VAL A 514 -29.59 -34.21 6.20
C VAL A 514 -30.42 -33.00 5.75
N GLU A 515 -31.74 -33.00 6.01
CA GLU A 515 -32.61 -31.85 5.74
C GLU A 515 -32.26 -30.63 6.60
N LEU A 516 -31.75 -30.84 7.82
CA LEU A 516 -31.21 -29.77 8.66
C LEU A 516 -29.89 -29.23 8.11
N GLU A 517 -28.97 -30.10 7.67
CA GLU A 517 -27.70 -29.67 7.05
C GLU A 517 -27.93 -28.89 5.74
N GLU A 518 -28.89 -29.28 4.91
CA GLU A 518 -29.26 -28.53 3.69
C GLU A 518 -29.83 -27.14 4.03
N HIS A 519 -30.60 -27.02 5.12
CA HIS A 519 -31.08 -25.74 5.61
C HIS A 519 -29.95 -24.88 6.20
N GLU A 520 -29.06 -25.44 7.02
CA GLU A 520 -27.91 -24.72 7.58
C GLU A 520 -26.96 -24.22 6.47
N GLN A 521 -26.77 -25.00 5.39
CA GLN A 521 -26.01 -24.59 4.20
C GLN A 521 -26.71 -23.52 3.33
N SER A 522 -28.01 -23.29 3.52
CA SER A 522 -28.72 -22.23 2.80
C SER A 522 -28.47 -20.82 3.37
N HIS A 523 -27.93 -20.73 4.59
CA HIS A 523 -27.62 -19.46 5.23
C HIS A 523 -26.31 -18.84 4.71
N LYS A 524 -26.34 -17.57 4.33
CA LYS A 524 -25.14 -16.78 3.98
C LYS A 524 -24.48 -16.28 5.27
N VAL A 525 -23.63 -17.09 5.89
CA VAL A 525 -22.96 -16.69 7.14
C VAL A 525 -21.61 -16.02 6.85
N CYS A 526 -21.38 -14.83 7.41
CA CYS A 526 -20.07 -14.17 7.34
C CYS A 526 -19.03 -14.94 8.17
N PRO A 527 -17.90 -15.39 7.59
CA PRO A 527 -16.92 -16.24 8.29
C PRO A 527 -16.12 -15.50 9.39
N LEU A 528 -16.19 -14.16 9.43
CA LEU A 528 -15.38 -13.33 10.33
C LEU A 528 -16.17 -12.80 11.54
N CYS A 529 -17.47 -12.53 11.39
CA CYS A 529 -18.32 -12.03 12.47
C CYS A 529 -19.54 -12.90 12.80
N THR A 530 -19.74 -14.03 12.12
CA THR A 530 -20.87 -14.97 12.29
C THR A 530 -22.27 -14.38 12.06
N LEU A 531 -22.36 -13.19 11.45
CA LEU A 531 -23.62 -12.58 11.04
C LEU A 531 -24.27 -13.40 9.91
N ILE A 532 -25.60 -13.52 9.95
CA ILE A 532 -26.42 -14.17 8.93
C ILE A 532 -26.89 -13.10 7.95
N CYS A 533 -26.53 -13.26 6.67
CA CYS A 533 -26.64 -12.26 5.62
C CYS A 533 -27.59 -12.71 4.49
N ASP A 534 -28.62 -13.49 4.80
CA ASP A 534 -29.50 -14.13 3.80
C ASP A 534 -30.22 -13.12 2.90
N ASP A 535 -30.63 -11.99 3.49
CA ASP A 535 -31.30 -10.89 2.79
C ASP A 535 -30.33 -10.01 1.95
N MET A 536 -29.01 -10.22 2.07
CA MET A 536 -28.00 -9.38 1.39
C MET A 536 -27.73 -9.84 -0.04
N GLY A 537 -27.61 -8.87 -0.94
CA GLY A 537 -27.12 -9.08 -2.30
C GLY A 537 -25.71 -9.67 -2.29
N GLN A 538 -25.34 -10.40 -3.35
CA GLN A 538 -24.02 -11.04 -3.43
C GLN A 538 -22.86 -10.03 -3.27
N GLN A 539 -22.98 -8.86 -3.92
CA GLN A 539 -22.00 -7.79 -3.81
C GLN A 539 -21.93 -7.22 -2.38
N GLU A 540 -23.07 -7.00 -1.73
CA GLU A 540 -23.13 -6.44 -0.37
C GLU A 540 -22.53 -7.40 0.67
N PHE A 541 -22.71 -8.71 0.46
CA PHE A 541 -22.08 -9.74 1.28
C PHE A 541 -20.54 -9.76 1.10
N GLU A 542 -20.06 -9.67 -0.14
CA GLU A 542 -18.62 -9.60 -0.43
C GLU A 542 -18.00 -8.33 0.16
N ASP A 543 -18.62 -7.17 -0.06
CA ASP A 543 -18.18 -5.89 0.52
C ASP A 543 -18.15 -5.94 2.07
N HIS A 544 -19.14 -6.60 2.70
CA HIS A 544 -19.15 -6.84 4.15
C HIS A 544 -17.99 -7.73 4.62
N VAL A 545 -17.69 -8.83 3.91
CA VAL A 545 -16.56 -9.70 4.25
C VAL A 545 -15.23 -8.95 4.12
N TYR A 546 -15.03 -8.16 3.06
CA TYR A 546 -13.80 -7.37 2.88
C TYR A 546 -13.65 -6.24 3.91
N SER A 547 -14.75 -5.67 4.43
CA SER A 547 -14.69 -4.67 5.51
C SER A 547 -14.16 -5.17 6.86
N HIS A 548 -13.81 -6.46 6.97
CA HIS A 548 -13.11 -7.03 8.11
C HIS A 548 -11.59 -7.23 7.87
N GLU A 549 -11.07 -6.90 6.67
CA GLU A 549 -9.63 -6.94 6.36
C GLU A 549 -8.92 -5.58 6.55
N ASP A 550 -9.67 -4.48 6.72
CA ASP A 550 -9.23 -3.12 7.09
C ASP A 550 -9.31 -2.85 8.61
#